data_AF-A0AAU3FPU4-F1
#
_entry.id   AF-A0AAU3FPU4-F1
#
_cell.length_a   1.000
_cell.length_b   1.000
_cell.length_c   1.000
_cell.angle_alpha   90.00
_cell.angle_beta   90.00
_cell.angle_gamma   90.00
#
_symmetry.space_group_name_H-M   'P 1'
#
loop_
_entity.id
_entity.type
_entity.pdbx_description
1 polymer ?
#
loop_
_entity_poly.entity_id
_entity_poly.type
_entity_poly.pdbx_seq_one_letter_code
_entity_poly.pdbx_strand_id
1 'polypeptide(L)'
;MTQTQIPSPDSAPSEPLFTVGAITAAVTAVIGLLVAFGLPVSDAQQTAILGLAAVAAPLVVAAVARGRVWSPATVARVAGPRR
;
A
#
# COMPACT_ATOMS: atom_id res chain seq x y z
N MET A 1 12.48 -22.17 -30.20
CA MET A 1 11.50 -22.60 -29.18
C MET A 1 11.59 -21.66 -27.99
N THR A 2 10.70 -20.68 -27.90
CA THR A 2 10.74 -19.66 -26.84
C THR A 2 9.88 -20.15 -25.68
N GLN A 3 10.51 -20.62 -24.58
CA GLN A 3 9.78 -21.07 -23.40
C GLN A 3 8.95 -19.90 -22.84
N THR A 4 7.66 -20.16 -22.61
CA THR A 4 6.79 -19.22 -21.90
C THR A 4 7.19 -19.27 -20.43
N GLN A 5 7.93 -18.28 -19.94
CA GLN A 5 8.19 -18.15 -18.50
C GLN A 5 6.85 -17.94 -17.80
N ILE A 6 6.44 -18.92 -17.00
CA ILE A 6 5.30 -18.79 -16.08
C ILE A 6 5.80 -17.90 -14.93
N PRO A 7 5.09 -16.81 -14.57
CA PRO A 7 5.48 -15.98 -13.44
C PRO A 7 5.66 -16.84 -12.18
N SER A 8 6.84 -16.76 -11.56
CA SER A 8 7.12 -17.45 -10.29
C SER A 8 6.17 -16.92 -9.21
N PRO A 9 5.67 -17.76 -8.28
CA PRO A 9 4.81 -17.34 -7.15
C PRO A 9 5.42 -16.23 -6.27
N ASP A 10 6.74 -15.97 -6.39
CA ASP A 10 7.42 -14.80 -5.81
C ASP A 10 6.89 -13.44 -6.35
N SER A 11 6.05 -13.46 -7.39
CA SER A 11 5.33 -12.30 -7.93
C SER A 11 3.98 -12.06 -7.22
N ALA A 12 3.82 -12.56 -5.99
CA ALA A 12 2.62 -12.34 -5.20
C ALA A 12 2.34 -10.82 -5.06
N PRO A 13 1.15 -10.33 -5.45
CA PRO A 13 0.77 -8.94 -5.29
C PRO A 13 0.94 -8.53 -3.82
N SER A 14 1.61 -7.41 -3.56
CA SER A 14 1.71 -6.88 -2.19
C SER A 14 0.30 -6.68 -1.63
N GLU A 15 0.03 -7.30 -0.48
CA GLU A 15 -1.29 -7.24 0.14
C GLU A 15 -1.58 -5.81 0.62
N PRO A 16 -2.60 -5.14 0.04
CA PRO A 16 -2.89 -3.74 0.36
C PRO A 16 -3.20 -3.54 1.84
N LEU A 17 -3.86 -4.52 2.47
CA LEU A 17 -4.23 -4.47 3.89
C LEU A 17 -2.99 -4.43 4.80
N PHE A 18 -1.97 -5.23 4.53
CA PHE A 18 -0.72 -5.18 5.29
C PHE A 18 0.02 -3.86 5.10
N THR A 19 -0.03 -3.27 3.91
CA THR A 19 0.65 -2.00 3.64
C THR A 19 -0.05 -0.83 4.33
N VAL A 20 -1.38 -0.71 4.20
CA VAL A 20 -2.16 0.33 4.88
C VAL A 20 -2.05 0.15 6.40
N GLY A 21 -2.24 -1.07 6.90
CA GLY A 21 -2.13 -1.38 8.33
C GLY A 21 -0.76 -1.05 8.91
N ALA A 22 0.32 -1.34 8.18
CA ALA A 22 1.68 -0.98 8.59
C ALA A 22 1.88 0.54 8.63
N ILE A 23 1.36 1.29 7.66
CA ILE A 23 1.43 2.76 7.67
C ILE A 23 0.68 3.33 8.88
N THR A 24 -0.54 2.87 9.14
CA THR A 24 -1.33 3.30 10.29
C THR A 24 -0.60 2.99 11.60
N ALA A 25 -0.10 1.76 11.77
CA ALA A 25 0.66 1.36 12.96
C ALA A 25 1.93 2.21 13.15
N ALA A 26 2.66 2.51 12.08
CA ALA A 26 3.85 3.36 12.12
C ALA A 26 3.50 4.80 12.54
N VAL A 27 2.44 5.39 11.99
CA VAL A 27 1.97 6.73 12.39
C VAL A 27 1.57 6.75 13.85
N THR A 28 0.79 5.76 14.31
CA THR A 28 0.39 5.65 15.72
C THR A 28 1.60 5.50 16.64
N ALA A 29 2.59 4.68 16.26
CA ALA A 29 3.82 4.52 17.03
C ALA A 29 4.63 5.82 17.14
N VAL A 30 4.76 6.58 16.05
CA VAL A 30 5.44 7.89 16.05
C VAL A 30 4.72 8.88 16.97
N ILE A 31 3.39 8.97 16.91
CA ILE A 31 2.62 9.84 17.82
C ILE A 31 2.88 9.44 19.29
N GLY A 32 2.80 8.14 19.59
CA GLY A 32 3.07 7.64 20.93
C GLY A 32 4.47 7.98 21.44
N LEU A 33 5.48 7.89 20.56
CA LEU A 33 6.86 8.26 20.88
C LEU A 33 6.98 9.75 21.20
N LEU A 34 6.39 10.62 20.38
CA LEU A 34 6.43 12.08 20.58
C LEU A 34 5.78 12.47 21.92
N VAL A 35 4.64 11.87 22.25
CA VAL A 35 3.95 12.08 23.53
C VAL A 35 4.81 11.58 24.70
N ALA A 36 5.42 10.40 24.58
CA ALA A 36 6.27 9.82 25.62
C ALA A 36 7.52 10.68 25.92
N PHE A 37 8.08 11.35 24.92
CA PHE A 37 9.19 12.31 25.09
C PHE A 37 8.74 13.72 25.47
N GLY A 38 7.47 13.89 25.83
CA GLY A 38 6.96 15.14 26.39
C GLY A 38 6.61 16.20 25.36
N LEU A 39 6.46 15.86 24.08
CA LEU A 39 5.86 16.77 23.11
C LEU A 39 4.34 16.78 23.35
N PRO A 40 3.75 17.89 23.82
CA PRO A 40 2.31 17.96 24.01
C PRO A 40 1.63 17.95 22.65
N VAL A 41 0.92 16.87 22.35
CA VAL A 41 0.03 16.77 21.19
C VAL A 41 -1.38 16.91 21.72
N SER A 42 -2.13 17.89 21.25
CA SER A 42 -3.54 18.03 21.64
C SER A 42 -4.41 16.95 20.98
N ASP A 43 -5.56 16.64 21.58
CA ASP A 43 -6.52 15.67 21.04
C ASP A 43 -6.93 16.02 19.60
N ALA A 44 -7.09 17.32 19.31
CA ALA A 44 -7.39 17.81 17.98
C ALA A 44 -6.26 17.53 16.98
N GLN A 45 -5.00 17.71 17.39
CA GLN A 45 -3.84 17.39 16.56
C GLN A 45 -3.72 15.88 16.32
N GLN A 46 -3.91 15.06 17.34
CA GLN A 46 -3.87 13.61 17.21
C GLN A 46 -4.96 13.12 16.25
N THR A 47 -6.19 13.64 16.39
CA THR A 47 -7.30 13.33 15.49
C THR A 47 -7.01 13.77 14.06
N ALA A 48 -6.45 14.96 13.86
CA ALA A 48 -6.08 15.46 12.53
C ALA A 48 -4.99 14.62 11.86
N ILE A 49 -3.95 14.20 12.61
CA ILE A 49 -2.87 13.36 12.08
C ILE A 49 -3.39 11.98 11.69
N LEU A 50 -4.22 11.36 12.54
CA LEU A 50 -4.82 10.06 12.23
C LEU A 50 -5.79 10.14 11.05
N GLY A 51 -6.58 11.22 10.97
CA GLY A 51 -7.45 11.50 9.83
C GLY A 51 -6.68 11.69 8.52
N LEU A 52 -5.55 12.42 8.56
CA LEU A 52 -4.67 12.56 7.42
C LEU A 52 -4.08 11.21 7.00
N ALA A 53 -3.59 10.41 7.96
CA ALA A 53 -3.05 9.09 7.68
C ALA A 53 -4.09 8.15 7.05
N ALA A 54 -5.34 8.20 7.52
CA ALA A 54 -6.44 7.41 6.98
C ALA A 54 -6.74 7.70 5.50
N VAL A 55 -6.47 8.92 5.02
CA VAL A 55 -6.65 9.32 3.62
C VAL A 55 -5.37 9.14 2.82
N ALA A 56 -4.22 9.55 3.37
CA ALA A 56 -2.94 9.52 2.68
C ALA A 56 -2.44 8.08 2.46
N ALA A 57 -2.61 7.19 3.44
CA ALA A 57 -2.16 5.80 3.34
C ALA A 57 -2.75 5.05 2.12
N PRO A 58 -4.08 5.01 1.90
CA PRO A 58 -4.64 4.35 0.72
C PRO A 58 -4.23 5.03 -0.61
N LEU A 59 -4.03 6.35 -0.64
CA LEU A 59 -3.54 7.05 -1.83
C LEU A 59 -2.10 6.65 -2.18
N VAL A 60 -1.22 6.56 -1.18
CA VAL A 60 0.15 6.08 -1.36
C VAL A 60 0.15 4.64 -1.85
N VAL A 61 -0.67 3.77 -1.25
CA VAL A 61 -0.81 2.38 -1.70
C VAL A 61 -1.30 2.32 -3.14
N ALA A 62 -2.32 3.10 -3.50
CA ALA A 62 -2.81 3.17 -4.88
C ALA A 62 -1.72 3.63 -5.85
N ALA A 63 -0.93 4.66 -5.50
CA ALA A 63 0.15 5.16 -6.33
C ALA A 63 1.26 4.12 -6.54
N VAL A 64 1.69 3.44 -5.47
CA VAL A 64 2.74 2.42 -5.52
C VAL A 64 2.25 1.16 -6.23
N ALA A 65 1.03 0.71 -5.95
CA ALA A 65 0.44 -0.48 -6.56
C ALA A 65 0.14 -0.28 -8.05
N ARG A 66 -0.19 0.95 -8.49
CA ARG A 66 -0.47 1.23 -9.90
C ARG A 66 0.67 0.86 -10.85
N GLY A 67 1.92 0.98 -10.40
CA GLY A 67 3.09 0.58 -11.18
C GLY A 67 3.34 -0.93 -11.20
N ARG A 68 2.63 -1.71 -10.37
CA ARG A 68 2.85 -3.14 -10.16
C ARG A 68 1.69 -4.04 -10.57
N VAL A 69 0.58 -3.47 -11.02
CA VAL A 69 -0.60 -4.23 -11.45
C VAL A 69 -0.88 -3.95 -12.92
N TRP A 70 -1.01 -5.00 -13.72
CA TRP A 70 -1.42 -4.87 -15.13
C TRP A 70 -2.90 -4.49 -15.25
N SER A 71 -3.23 -3.68 -16.25
CA SER A 71 -4.62 -3.38 -16.55
C SER A 71 -5.35 -4.66 -17.02
N PRO A 72 -6.66 -4.80 -16.77
CA PRO A 72 -7.45 -5.94 -17.27
C PRO A 72 -7.33 -6.13 -18.79
N ALA A 73 -7.22 -5.04 -19.55
CA ALA A 73 -7.01 -5.07 -20.99
C ALA A 73 -5.64 -5.67 -21.37
N THR A 74 -4.59 -5.33 -20.61
CA THR A 74 -3.25 -5.91 -20.79
C THR A 74 -3.27 -7.41 -20.50
N VAL A 75 -3.94 -7.83 -19.42
CA VAL A 75 -4.08 -9.25 -19.08
C VAL A 75 -4.87 -10.00 -20.16
N ALA A 76 -6.01 -9.46 -20.62
CA ALA A 76 -6.82 -10.06 -21.67
C ALA A 76 -6.03 -10.25 -22.99
N ARG A 77 -5.13 -9.31 -23.30
CA ARG A 77 -4.23 -9.41 -24.47
C ARG A 77 -3.16 -10.49 -24.31
N VAL A 78 -2.60 -10.64 -23.11
CA VAL A 78 -1.48 -11.57 -22.84
C VAL A 78 -1.96 -13.00 -22.57
N ALA A 79 -3.11 -13.15 -21.90
CA ALA A 79 -3.71 -14.43 -21.54
C ALA A 79 -4.75 -14.95 -22.57
N GLY A 80 -5.09 -14.13 -23.57
CA GLY A 80 -6.03 -14.51 -24.62
C GLY A 80 -5.53 -15.68 -25.48
N PRO A 81 -6.43 -16.42 -26.17
CA PRO A 81 -6.08 -17.61 -26.93
C PRO A 81 -5.03 -17.29 -28.01
N ARG A 82 -3.88 -17.95 -27.94
CA ARG A 82 -2.88 -17.93 -29.02
C ARG A 82 -3.46 -18.72 -30.19
N ARG A 83 -3.93 -18.02 -31.22
CA ARG A 83 -4.17 -18.60 -32.54
C ARG A 83 -2.88 -18.65 -33.34
#